data_AF-A0A2E5JB62-F1
#
_entry.id   AF-A0A2E5JB62-F1
#
_cell.length_a   1.000
_cell.length_b   1.000
_cell.length_c   1.000
_cell.angle_alpha   90.00
_cell.angle_beta   90.00
_cell.angle_gamma   90.00
#
_symmetry.space_group_name_H-M   'P 1'
#
loop_
_entity.id
_entity.type
_entity.pdbx_description
1 polymer ?
#
loop_
_entity_poly.entity_id
_entity_poly.type
_entity_poly.pdbx_seq_one_letter_code
_entity_poly.pdbx_strand_id
1 'polypeptide(L)'
;METKISLERVIDGGANQGDWSAALIQSRPELRNVVLIEPNKQLNHILKKRFRGETKVSIKCFALDYRNDALPFIINAKEDTHAHLQLTNSE
;
A
#
# COMPACT_ATOMS: atom_id res chain seq x y z
N MET A 1 32.74 -11.78 6.37
CA MET A 1 32.06 -11.56 5.08
C MET A 1 30.65 -11.11 5.40
N GLU A 2 30.31 -9.84 5.17
CA GLU A 2 28.93 -9.37 5.30
C GLU A 2 28.11 -9.89 4.13
N THR A 3 26.99 -10.54 4.43
CA THR A 3 26.03 -10.97 3.42
C THR A 3 25.36 -9.72 2.85
N LYS A 4 25.69 -9.35 1.62
CA LYS A 4 25.03 -8.24 0.93
C LYS A 4 23.60 -8.66 0.60
N ILE A 5 22.63 -8.24 1.41
CA ILE A 5 21.21 -8.48 1.15
C ILE A 5 20.81 -7.63 -0.07
N SER A 6 20.42 -8.29 -1.16
CA SER A 6 19.84 -7.62 -2.32
C SER A 6 18.35 -7.37 -2.04
N LEU A 7 17.96 -6.10 -1.93
CA LEU A 7 16.56 -5.71 -1.81
C LEU A 7 15.99 -5.49 -3.21
N GLU A 8 15.47 -6.54 -3.85
CA GLU A 8 14.90 -6.44 -5.20
C GLU A 8 13.40 -6.16 -5.21
N ARG A 9 12.71 -6.53 -4.12
CA ARG A 9 11.25 -6.49 -4.01
C ARG A 9 10.81 -5.90 -2.66
N VAL A 10 9.83 -5.01 -2.69
CA VAL A 10 9.27 -4.36 -1.51
C VAL A 10 7.74 -4.41 -1.57
N ILE A 11 7.13 -4.67 -0.42
CA ILE A 11 5.69 -4.52 -0.22
C ILE A 11 5.49 -3.42 0.83
N ASP A 12 4.77 -2.37 0.46
CA ASP A 12 4.41 -1.26 1.34
C ASP A 12 2.93 -1.42 1.73
N GLY A 13 2.69 -1.94 2.93
CA GLY A 13 1.37 -2.19 3.47
C GLY A 13 0.84 -0.96 4.22
N GLY A 14 -0.29 -0.42 3.79
CA GLY A 14 -0.78 0.87 4.28
C GLY A 14 -0.01 2.03 3.65
N ALA A 15 0.20 1.94 2.33
CA ALA A 15 1.05 2.86 1.58
C ALA A 15 0.56 4.32 1.63
N ASN A 16 -0.70 4.57 2.01
CA ASN A 16 -1.27 5.90 2.20
C ASN A 16 -1.06 6.80 0.96
N GLN A 17 -0.39 7.95 1.11
CA GLN A 17 -0.05 8.86 0.00
C GLN A 17 1.27 8.52 -0.70
N GLY A 18 1.98 7.49 -0.24
CA GLY A 18 3.18 6.94 -0.86
C GLY A 18 4.46 7.74 -0.60
N ASP A 19 4.53 8.52 0.47
CA ASP A 19 5.70 9.35 0.78
C ASP A 19 6.95 8.49 1.06
N TRP A 20 6.79 7.44 1.87
CA TRP A 20 7.87 6.50 2.17
C TRP A 20 8.30 5.71 0.94
N SER A 21 7.34 5.22 0.15
CA SER A 21 7.64 4.47 -1.06
C SER A 21 8.36 5.33 -2.10
N ALA A 22 8.00 6.62 -2.23
CA ALA A 22 8.70 7.56 -3.10
C ALA A 22 10.16 7.78 -2.66
N ALA A 23 10.39 8.04 -1.36
CA ALA A 23 11.74 8.20 -0.82
C ALA A 23 12.59 6.93 -0.99
N LEU A 24 11.99 5.76 -0.80
CA LEU A 24 12.65 4.47 -0.99
C LEU A 24 13.04 4.24 -2.45
N ILE A 25 12.10 4.46 -3.37
CA ILE A 25 12.31 4.32 -4.83
C ILE A 25 13.45 5.21 -5.33
N GLN A 26 13.57 6.42 -4.79
CA GLN A 26 14.61 7.37 -5.13
C GLN A 26 15.98 6.97 -4.56
N SER A 27 16.01 6.48 -3.32
CA SER A 27 17.27 6.09 -2.64
C SER A 27 17.78 4.70 -3.04
N ARG A 28 16.93 3.88 -3.67
CA ARG A 28 17.23 2.49 -4.06
C ARG A 28 16.92 2.24 -5.54
N PRO A 29 17.74 2.76 -6.48
CA PRO A 29 17.52 2.56 -7.91
C PRO A 29 17.58 1.09 -8.34
N GLU A 30 18.19 0.21 -7.55
CA GLU A 30 18.27 -1.23 -7.77
C GLU A 30 16.93 -1.97 -7.61
N LEU A 31 15.93 -1.33 -6.98
CA LEU A 31 14.61 -1.93 -6.80
C LEU A 31 13.95 -2.24 -8.15
N ARG A 32 13.45 -3.47 -8.27
CA ARG A 32 12.80 -3.96 -9.49
C ARG A 32 11.29 -4.07 -9.35
N ASN A 33 10.79 -4.22 -8.14
CA ASN A 33 9.37 -4.38 -7.89
C ASN A 33 8.97 -3.78 -6.53
N VAL A 34 8.06 -2.82 -6.55
CA VAL A 34 7.48 -2.19 -5.37
C VAL A 34 5.97 -2.33 -5.46
N VAL A 35 5.38 -3.04 -4.52
CA VAL A 35 3.93 -3.23 -4.42
C VAL A 35 3.37 -2.33 -3.34
N LEU A 36 2.53 -1.37 -3.71
CA LEU A 36 1.85 -0.47 -2.79
C LEU A 36 0.44 -0.99 -2.52
N ILE A 37 0.14 -1.24 -1.25
CA ILE A 37 -1.14 -1.80 -0.82
C ILE A 37 -1.88 -0.77 0.02
N GLU A 38 -3.06 -0.39 -0.44
CA GLU A 38 -3.90 0.62 0.21
C GLU A 38 -5.37 0.23 -0.03
N PRO A 39 -6.21 0.04 1.01
CA PRO A 39 -7.64 -0.23 0.81
C PRO A 39 -8.45 1.02 0.46
N ASN A 40 -8.01 2.22 0.84
CA ASN A 40 -8.73 3.45 0.59
C ASN A 40 -8.68 3.83 -0.90
N LYS A 41 -9.85 3.88 -1.55
CA LYS A 41 -9.99 4.21 -2.98
C LYS A 41 -9.49 5.62 -3.33
N GLN A 42 -9.64 6.59 -2.43
CA GLN A 42 -9.17 7.96 -2.66
C GLN A 42 -7.64 8.01 -2.64
N LEU A 43 -7.02 7.39 -1.64
CA LEU A 43 -5.56 7.28 -1.55
C LEU A 43 -4.99 6.46 -2.73
N ASN A 44 -5.66 5.41 -3.17
CA ASN A 44 -5.29 4.69 -4.40
C ASN A 44 -5.26 5.58 -5.63
N HIS A 45 -6.22 6.48 -5.77
CA HIS A 45 -6.24 7.43 -6.89
C HIS A 45 -5.02 8.36 -6.83
N ILE A 46 -4.68 8.85 -5.63
CA ILE A 46 -3.49 9.66 -5.39
C ILE A 46 -2.22 8.88 -5.74
N LEU A 47 -2.08 7.63 -5.26
CA LEU A 47 -0.93 6.77 -5.57
C LEU A 47 -0.78 6.54 -7.08
N LYS A 48 -1.87 6.21 -7.78
CA LYS A 48 -1.85 5.98 -9.24
C LYS A 48 -1.42 7.22 -10.01
N LYS A 49 -1.82 8.41 -9.55
CA LYS A 49 -1.37 9.67 -10.13
C LYS A 49 0.10 9.94 -9.84
N ARG A 50 0.54 9.73 -8.60
CA ARG A 50 1.91 9.99 -8.13
C ARG A 50 2.94 9.12 -8.83
N PHE A 51 2.67 7.82 -8.94
CA PHE A 51 3.57 6.84 -9.56
C PHE A 51 3.22 6.54 -11.01
N ARG A 52 2.53 7.46 -11.70
CA ARG A 52 2.19 7.30 -13.11
C ARG A 52 3.48 7.23 -13.94
N GLY A 53 3.65 6.11 -14.66
CA GLY A 53 4.81 5.87 -15.50
C GLY A 53 5.99 5.22 -14.80
N GLU A 54 5.90 4.99 -13.48
CA GLU A 54 6.91 4.21 -12.75
C GLU A 54 6.70 2.71 -13.00
N THR A 55 7.59 2.09 -13.77
CA THR A 55 7.42 0.70 -14.26
C THR A 55 7.69 -0.34 -13.17
N LYS A 56 8.44 0.02 -12.12
CA LYS A 56 8.68 -0.87 -10.98
C LYS A 56 7.57 -0.85 -9.94
N VAL A 57 6.59 0.05 -10.03
CA VAL A 57 5.52 0.20 -9.06
C VAL A 57 4.24 -0.49 -9.53
N SER A 58 3.66 -1.31 -8.66
CA SER A 58 2.30 -1.82 -8.81
C SER A 58 1.46 -1.41 -7.61
N ILE A 59 0.22 -0.98 -7.87
CA ILE A 59 -0.69 -0.49 -6.84
C ILE A 59 -1.86 -1.44 -6.72
N LYS A 60 -2.19 -1.82 -5.48
CA LYS A 60 -3.21 -2.81 -5.13
C LYS A 60 -4.23 -2.19 -4.18
N CYS A 61 -5.48 -2.16 -4.61
CA CYS A 61 -6.60 -1.57 -3.87
C CYS A 61 -7.27 -2.61 -2.98
N PHE A 62 -6.59 -3.09 -1.95
CA PHE A 62 -7.10 -4.02 -0.95
C PHE A 62 -6.38 -3.84 0.37
N ALA A 63 -6.93 -4.40 1.46
CA ALA A 63 -6.22 -4.50 2.73
C ALA A 63 -5.40 -5.79 2.81
N LEU A 64 -4.34 -5.77 3.62
CA LEU A 64 -3.60 -6.98 3.96
C LEU A 64 -4.29 -7.72 5.10
N ASP A 65 -4.60 -8.99 4.89
CA ASP A 65 -5.08 -9.92 5.91
C ASP A 65 -4.53 -11.32 5.58
N TYR A 66 -4.45 -12.21 6.56
CA TYR A 66 -4.14 -13.63 6.38
C TYR A 66 -5.31 -14.41 5.77
N ARG A 67 -6.52 -13.83 5.82
CA ARG A 67 -7.75 -14.35 5.19
C ARG A 67 -8.05 -13.61 3.89
N ASN A 68 -8.92 -14.20 3.09
CA ASN A 68 -9.41 -13.61 1.85
C ASN A 68 -10.89 -13.23 1.97
N ASP A 69 -11.21 -12.42 2.98
CA ASP A 69 -12.57 -11.99 3.27
C ASP A 69 -12.89 -10.67 2.54
N ALA A 70 -14.09 -10.57 1.99
CA ALA A 70 -14.61 -9.33 1.45
C ALA A 70 -15.25 -8.49 2.57
N LEU A 71 -14.46 -7.61 3.18
CA LEU A 71 -14.92 -6.74 4.28
C LEU A 71 -15.15 -5.30 3.80
N PRO A 72 -16.21 -4.61 4.24
CA PRO A 72 -16.34 -3.16 4.06
C PRO A 72 -15.19 -2.43 4.75
N PHE A 73 -14.64 -1.45 4.03
CA PHE A 73 -13.67 -0.49 4.53
C PHE A 73 -14.39 0.78 4.96
N ILE A 74 -14.33 1.11 6.24
CA ILE A 74 -15.05 2.23 6.84
C ILE A 74 -14.02 3.24 7.35
N ILE A 75 -14.18 4.50 6.94
CA ILE A 75 -13.35 5.63 7.41
C ILE A 75 -14.22 6.46 8.34
N ASN A 76 -13.84 6.58 9.61
CA ASN A 76 -14.51 7.49 10.53
C ASN A 76 -13.91 8.89 10.42
N ALA A 77 -14.58 9.79 9.68
CA ALA A 77 -14.09 11.16 9.49
C ALA A 77 -13.99 12.00 10.79
N LYS A 78 -14.55 11.51 11.90
CA LYS A 78 -14.48 12.17 13.22
C LYS A 78 -13.35 11.64 14.12
N GLU A 79 -12.75 10.50 13.77
CA GLU A 79 -11.64 9.89 14.51
C GLU A 79 -10.39 9.96 13.64
N ASP A 80 -9.43 10.75 14.09
CA ASP A 80 -8.52 11.51 13.23
C ASP A 80 -7.57 10.69 12.33
N THR A 81 -7.49 9.36 12.41
CA THR A 81 -6.53 8.60 11.59
C THR A 81 -6.86 7.12 11.39
N HIS A 82 -8.04 6.64 11.81
CA HIS A 82 -8.29 5.19 11.88
C HIS A 82 -9.44 4.77 10.96
N ALA A 83 -9.11 3.92 10.00
CA ALA A 83 -10.08 3.18 9.21
C ALA A 83 -10.20 1.77 9.78
N HIS A 84 -11.40 1.21 9.67
CA HIS A 84 -11.72 -0.11 10.19
C HIS A 84 -12.23 -1.02 9.08
N LEU A 85 -11.83 -2.28 9.13
CA LEU A 85 -12.47 -3.37 8.40
C LEU A 85 -13.46 -4.03 9.35
N GLN A 86 -14.72 -4.12 8.95
CA GLN A 86 -15.77 -4.67 9.80
C GLN A 86 -16.41 -5.89 9.13
N LEU A 87 -16.60 -6.98 9.89
CA LEU A 87 -17.48 -8.06 9.46
C LEU A 87 -18.92 -7.53 9.47
N THR A 88 -19.61 -7.56 8.34
CA THR A 88 -21.06 -7.41 8.35
C THR A 88 -21.63 -8.69 8.92
N ASN A 89 -22.20 -8.65 10.12
CA ASN A 89 -23.05 -9.76 10.57
C ASN A 89 -24.21 -9.84 9.59
N SER A 90 -24.25 -10.88 8.77
CA SER A 90 -25.46 -11.25 8.04
C SER A 90 -26.50 -11.65 9.08
N GLU A 91 -27.50 -10.79 9.28
CA GLU A 91 -28.78 -11.16 9.93
C GLU A 91 -29.50 -12.24 9.13
#